data_AF-A0A8J2K1F1-F1
#
_entry.id   AF-A0A8J2K1F1-F1
#
_cell.length_a   1.000
_cell.length_b   1.000
_cell.length_c   1.000
_cell.angle_alpha   90.00
_cell.angle_beta   90.00
_cell.angle_gamma   90.00
#
_symmetry.space_group_name_H-M   'P 1'
#
loop_
_entity.id
_entity.type
_entity.pdbx_description
1 polymer ?
#
loop_
_entity_poly.entity_id
_entity_poly.type
_entity_poly.pdbx_seq_one_letter_code
_entity_poly.pdbx_strand_id
1 'polypeptide(L)'
;MSRLNSKSTIEVVRFDQLIKEPNAANSLKFGISSPLRDGGKGELVFLGSDQPLTDAIAQVCLTWGFPDASIFALKFNEPPGYYVTEVTKKELSGKLVTMCHSPFKVCQEIREKFKYPTTVELGLKDLSEKASDPTFADVFVTTEGGLSELNDLLEKEKLTEKAFAYLLQAWLDITLHSNHISWESLPSSIISKIAGYINNPKGPQQDRLALRAGLQVLENAVISGIAYSQVIREIPLANLNHIISYMLELVVFRCMGEWGQLRYVSQKF
;
A
#
# COMPACT_ATOMS: atom_id res chain seq x y z
N MET A 1 15.43 -14.05 -48.33
CA MET A 1 15.63 -13.78 -46.89
C MET A 1 14.60 -12.77 -46.43
N SER A 2 13.38 -13.21 -46.12
CA SER A 2 12.32 -12.39 -45.54
C SER A 2 12.21 -12.74 -44.07
N ARG A 3 12.79 -11.90 -43.21
CA ARG A 3 12.57 -11.97 -41.76
C ARG A 3 11.11 -11.60 -41.50
N LEU A 4 10.29 -12.60 -41.19
CA LEU A 4 8.97 -12.40 -40.59
C LEU A 4 9.18 -11.73 -39.23
N ASN A 5 8.88 -10.43 -39.16
CA ASN A 5 8.65 -9.75 -37.88
C ASN A 5 7.41 -10.41 -37.26
N SER A 6 7.61 -11.35 -36.34
CA SER A 6 6.55 -11.75 -35.42
C SER A 6 6.28 -10.56 -34.50
N LYS A 7 5.37 -9.68 -34.89
CA LYS A 7 4.73 -8.78 -33.92
C LYS A 7 4.06 -9.68 -32.89
N SER A 8 4.59 -9.71 -31.68
CA SER A 8 3.95 -10.29 -30.51
C SER A 8 2.62 -9.54 -30.31
N THR A 9 1.53 -10.09 -30.83
CA THR A 9 0.20 -9.53 -30.61
C THR A 9 -0.25 -9.92 -29.21
N ILE A 10 -0.70 -8.94 -28.42
CA ILE A 10 -1.37 -9.22 -27.14
C ILE A 10 -2.71 -9.85 -27.49
N GLU A 11 -2.90 -11.10 -27.09
CA GLU A 11 -4.16 -11.80 -27.28
C GLU A 11 -4.94 -11.82 -25.97
N VAL A 12 -6.20 -11.40 -26.04
CA VAL A 12 -7.15 -11.47 -24.94
C VAL A 12 -8.24 -12.44 -25.35
N VAL A 13 -8.30 -13.58 -24.67
CA VAL A 13 -9.17 -14.70 -25.03
C VAL A 13 -10.11 -14.98 -23.87
N ARG A 14 -11.39 -15.20 -24.17
CA ARG A 14 -12.34 -15.62 -23.12
C ARG A 14 -12.01 -17.02 -22.63
N PHE A 15 -12.22 -17.27 -21.34
CA PHE A 15 -11.96 -18.59 -20.73
C PHE A 15 -12.68 -19.76 -21.44
N ASP A 16 -13.82 -19.50 -22.10
CA ASP A 16 -14.62 -20.50 -22.80
C ASP A 16 -14.21 -20.75 -24.26
N GLN A 17 -13.23 -20.02 -24.80
CA GLN A 17 -12.81 -20.10 -26.22
C GLN A 17 -11.43 -20.76 -26.44
N LEU A 18 -10.86 -21.42 -25.42
CA LEU A 18 -9.57 -22.11 -25.50
C LEU A 18 -9.62 -23.36 -26.40
N ILE A 19 -9.53 -23.17 -27.72
CA ILE A 19 -9.43 -24.29 -28.69
C ILE A 19 -8.03 -24.34 -29.35
N LYS A 20 -7.25 -23.25 -29.32
CA LYS A 20 -5.84 -23.24 -29.77
C LYS A 20 -5.02 -22.30 -28.91
N GLU A 21 -3.99 -22.83 -28.25
CA GLU A 21 -2.98 -22.01 -27.58
C GLU A 21 -2.15 -21.24 -28.61
N PRO A 22 -2.00 -19.91 -28.49
CA PRO A 22 -1.01 -19.19 -29.25
C PRO A 22 0.38 -19.69 -28.84
N ASN A 23 1.11 -20.21 -29.82
CA ASN A 23 2.44 -20.79 -29.66
C ASN A 23 3.48 -19.66 -29.53
N ALA A 24 3.54 -19.02 -28.37
CA ALA A 24 4.54 -18.01 -28.06
C ALA A 24 5.42 -18.53 -26.90
N ALA A 25 6.59 -19.07 -27.24
CA ALA A 25 7.55 -19.67 -26.30
C ALA A 25 8.16 -18.67 -25.28
N ASN A 26 7.63 -17.45 -25.18
CA ASN A 26 8.17 -16.39 -24.31
C ASN A 26 7.11 -15.35 -23.88
N SER A 27 5.84 -15.77 -23.76
CA SER A 27 4.74 -14.92 -23.28
C SER A 27 4.31 -15.28 -21.85
N LEU A 28 3.98 -14.24 -21.08
CA LEU A 28 3.31 -14.34 -19.79
C LEU A 28 1.84 -14.65 -20.03
N LYS A 29 1.33 -15.72 -19.41
CA LYS A 29 -0.06 -16.17 -19.53
C LYS A 29 -0.76 -15.99 -18.20
N PHE A 30 -1.79 -15.15 -18.11
CA PHE A 30 -2.45 -14.87 -16.84
C PHE A 30 -3.93 -14.56 -17.00
N GLY A 31 -4.72 -14.85 -15.97
CA GLY A 31 -6.14 -14.53 -15.95
C GLY A 31 -6.36 -13.14 -15.37
N ILE A 32 -7.31 -12.38 -15.93
CA ILE A 32 -7.75 -11.10 -15.40
C ILE A 32 -9.25 -11.14 -15.14
N SER A 33 -9.67 -10.66 -13.96
CA SER A 33 -11.07 -10.35 -13.65
C SER A 33 -11.22 -8.90 -13.21
N SER A 34 -12.44 -8.40 -13.11
CA SER A 34 -12.70 -7.06 -12.58
C SER A 34 -14.02 -7.02 -11.81
N PRO A 35 -14.03 -6.54 -10.56
CA PRO A 35 -15.28 -6.25 -9.85
C PRO A 35 -16.00 -5.03 -10.41
N LEU A 36 -15.33 -4.23 -11.26
CA LEU A 36 -15.89 -3.03 -11.89
C LEU A 36 -16.77 -3.36 -13.11
N ARG A 37 -16.91 -4.65 -13.43
CA ARG A 37 -17.69 -5.16 -14.56
C ARG A 37 -18.79 -6.08 -14.04
N ASP A 38 -20.04 -5.64 -14.12
CA ASP A 38 -21.20 -6.45 -13.73
C ASP A 38 -21.30 -7.74 -14.56
N GLY A 39 -21.35 -8.89 -13.88
CA GLY A 39 -21.55 -10.20 -14.50
C GLY A 39 -20.42 -10.66 -15.44
N GLY A 40 -19.28 -9.97 -15.47
CA GLY A 40 -18.18 -10.27 -16.39
C GLY A 40 -17.42 -11.53 -16.01
N LYS A 41 -17.40 -12.52 -16.91
CA LYS A 41 -16.42 -13.62 -16.84
C LYS A 41 -15.01 -13.03 -17.05
N GLY A 42 -14.02 -13.58 -16.35
CA GLY A 42 -12.62 -13.19 -16.54
C GLY A 42 -12.13 -13.50 -17.96
N GLU A 43 -10.96 -13.00 -18.29
CA GLU A 43 -10.30 -13.22 -19.58
C GLU A 43 -8.86 -13.68 -19.37
N LEU A 44 -8.37 -14.50 -20.29
CA LEU A 44 -6.99 -14.95 -20.34
C LEU A 44 -6.20 -13.99 -21.23
N VAL A 45 -5.10 -13.47 -20.71
CA VAL A 45 -4.23 -12.52 -21.40
C VAL A 45 -2.88 -13.17 -21.67
N PHE A 46 -2.42 -13.00 -22.91
CA PHE A 46 -1.09 -13.38 -23.37
C PHE A 46 -0.28 -12.12 -23.63
N LEU A 47 0.70 -11.86 -22.77
CA LEU A 47 1.57 -10.68 -22.85
C LEU A 47 2.99 -11.13 -23.22
N GLY A 48 3.58 -10.57 -24.28
CA GLY A 48 5.00 -10.78 -24.59
C GLY A 48 5.89 -10.33 -23.43
N SER A 49 6.95 -11.08 -23.11
CA SER A 49 7.85 -10.72 -21.99
C SER A 49 8.53 -9.36 -22.14
N ASP A 50 8.70 -8.89 -23.38
CA ASP A 50 9.24 -7.59 -23.76
C ASP A 50 8.18 -6.47 -23.83
N GLN A 51 6.89 -6.83 -23.79
CA GLN A 51 5.81 -5.86 -23.89
C GLN A 51 5.55 -5.15 -22.56
N PRO A 52 5.24 -3.85 -22.58
CA PRO A 52 4.79 -3.11 -21.42
C PRO A 52 3.50 -3.68 -20.83
N LEU A 53 3.39 -3.65 -19.51
CA LEU A 53 2.17 -3.99 -18.78
C LEU A 53 1.02 -3.05 -19.16
N THR A 54 1.33 -1.79 -19.46
CA THR A 54 0.37 -0.77 -19.90
C THR A 54 -0.38 -1.19 -21.17
N ASP A 55 0.29 -1.91 -22.08
CA ASP A 55 -0.33 -2.36 -23.33
C ASP A 55 -1.36 -3.46 -23.07
N ALA A 56 -1.08 -4.38 -22.14
CA ALA A 56 -2.06 -5.36 -21.70
C ALA A 56 -3.27 -4.69 -21.04
N ILE A 57 -3.04 -3.71 -20.16
CA ILE A 57 -4.13 -2.97 -19.51
C ILE A 57 -4.98 -2.24 -20.54
N ALA A 58 -4.36 -1.55 -21.50
CA ALA A 58 -5.06 -0.84 -22.56
C ALA A 58 -5.89 -1.79 -23.44
N GLN A 59 -5.33 -2.93 -23.81
CA GLN A 59 -6.04 -3.93 -24.61
C GLN A 59 -7.24 -4.51 -23.86
N VAL A 60 -7.10 -4.81 -22.57
CA VAL A 60 -8.20 -5.32 -21.74
C VAL A 60 -9.27 -4.24 -21.55
N CYS A 61 -8.88 -2.98 -21.33
CA CYS A 61 -9.81 -1.87 -21.26
C CYS A 61 -10.61 -1.70 -22.56
N LEU A 62 -9.93 -1.79 -23.71
CA LEU A 62 -10.59 -1.75 -25.02
C LEU A 62 -11.61 -2.90 -25.17
N THR A 63 -11.23 -4.12 -24.80
CA THR A 63 -12.11 -5.30 -24.86
C THR A 63 -13.31 -5.18 -23.93
N TRP A 64 -13.13 -4.57 -22.75
CA TRP A 64 -14.19 -4.40 -21.76
C TRP A 64 -14.99 -3.11 -21.92
N GLY A 65 -14.62 -2.25 -22.88
CA GLY A 65 -15.29 -0.96 -23.12
C GLY A 65 -15.02 0.09 -22.05
N PHE A 66 -13.90 0.00 -21.33
CA PHE A 66 -13.47 1.05 -20.40
C PHE A 66 -12.86 2.22 -21.17
N PRO A 67 -13.27 3.48 -20.89
CA PRO A 67 -12.96 4.63 -21.74
C PRO A 67 -11.51 5.13 -21.60
N ASP A 68 -10.88 4.93 -20.44
CA ASP A 68 -9.54 5.44 -20.15
C ASP A 68 -8.72 4.36 -19.44
N ALA A 69 -7.69 3.83 -20.10
CA ALA A 69 -6.82 2.80 -19.53
C ALA A 69 -5.89 3.34 -18.43
N SER A 70 -5.61 4.64 -18.40
CA SER A 70 -4.63 5.24 -17.47
C SER A 70 -5.10 5.26 -16.02
N ILE A 71 -6.42 5.19 -15.81
CA ILE A 71 -7.02 5.11 -14.47
C ILE A 71 -7.09 3.69 -13.93
N PHE A 72 -6.58 2.69 -14.66
CA PHE A 72 -6.61 1.28 -14.22
C PHE A 72 -5.21 0.72 -13.97
N ALA A 73 -5.16 -0.29 -13.10
CA ALA A 73 -3.98 -1.09 -12.82
C ALA A 73 -4.39 -2.52 -12.44
N LEU A 74 -3.41 -3.42 -12.35
CA LEU A 74 -3.61 -4.81 -11.92
C LEU A 74 -3.13 -5.00 -10.49
N LYS A 75 -3.83 -5.85 -9.74
CA LYS A 75 -3.43 -6.33 -8.42
C LYS A 75 -3.43 -7.85 -8.35
N PHE A 76 -2.48 -8.42 -7.62
CA PHE A 76 -2.52 -9.84 -7.30
C PHE A 76 -3.73 -10.15 -6.41
N ASN A 77 -4.36 -11.31 -6.64
CA ASN A 77 -5.48 -11.75 -5.80
C ASN A 77 -5.01 -12.47 -4.53
N GLU A 78 -3.77 -12.93 -4.50
CA GLU A 78 -3.15 -13.58 -3.36
C GLU A 78 -2.62 -12.54 -2.37
N PRO A 79 -2.80 -12.73 -1.04
CA PRO A 79 -2.20 -11.86 -0.03
C PRO A 79 -0.68 -11.72 -0.22
N PRO A 80 -0.11 -10.52 -0.07
CA PRO A 80 -0.76 -9.28 0.42
C PRO A 80 -1.59 -8.53 -0.63
N GLY A 81 -1.62 -9.00 -1.88
CA GLY A 81 -2.45 -8.46 -2.94
C GLY A 81 -1.96 -7.10 -3.44
N TYR A 82 -0.67 -6.99 -3.74
CA TYR A 82 -0.07 -5.73 -4.20
C TYR A 82 -0.36 -5.41 -5.67
N TYR A 83 -0.18 -4.13 -6.03
CA TYR A 83 -0.15 -3.69 -7.42
C TYR A 83 0.97 -4.38 -8.20
N VAL A 84 0.64 -4.74 -9.43
CA VAL A 84 1.59 -5.29 -10.39
C VAL A 84 2.32 -4.14 -11.06
N THR A 85 3.65 -4.22 -11.10
CA THR A 85 4.53 -3.23 -11.72
C THR A 85 5.29 -3.88 -12.88
N GLU A 86 6.03 -3.08 -13.65
CA GLU A 86 6.96 -3.61 -14.66
C GLU A 86 8.01 -4.55 -14.07
N VAL A 87 8.37 -4.35 -12.80
CA VAL A 87 9.33 -5.21 -12.07
C VAL A 87 8.70 -6.55 -11.74
N THR A 88 7.46 -6.55 -11.24
CA THR A 88 6.75 -7.76 -10.78
C THR A 88 5.95 -8.46 -11.87
N LYS A 89 5.82 -7.88 -13.08
CA LYS A 89 5.01 -8.45 -14.18
C LYS A 89 5.35 -9.90 -14.53
N LYS A 90 6.61 -10.32 -14.34
CA LYS A 90 7.05 -11.70 -14.61
C LYS A 90 6.31 -12.73 -13.75
N GLU A 91 5.84 -12.32 -12.57
CA GLU A 91 5.10 -13.18 -11.65
C GLU A 91 3.64 -13.38 -12.04
N LEU A 92 3.14 -12.68 -13.06
CA LEU A 92 1.78 -12.84 -13.55
C LEU A 92 1.51 -14.25 -14.09
N SER A 93 2.54 -14.90 -14.65
CA SER A 93 2.36 -16.16 -15.37
C SER A 93 1.75 -17.25 -14.46
N GLY A 94 0.58 -17.76 -14.87
CA GLY A 94 -0.18 -18.76 -14.14
C GLY A 94 -1.06 -18.21 -13.01
N LYS A 95 -1.10 -16.89 -12.80
CA LYS A 95 -1.89 -16.26 -11.73
C LYS A 95 -3.20 -15.65 -12.25
N LEU A 96 -4.14 -15.48 -11.33
CA LEU A 96 -5.33 -14.65 -11.51
C LEU A 96 -5.08 -13.29 -10.84
N VAL A 97 -5.31 -12.22 -11.60
CA VAL A 97 -5.20 -10.84 -11.12
C VAL A 97 -6.50 -10.08 -11.32
N THR A 98 -6.66 -9.01 -10.55
CA THR A 98 -7.83 -8.16 -10.60
C THR A 98 -7.46 -6.81 -11.21
N MET A 99 -8.24 -6.38 -12.19
CA MET A 99 -8.24 -5.00 -12.68
C MET A 99 -8.94 -4.10 -11.64
N CYS A 100 -8.29 -3.00 -11.28
CA CYS A 100 -8.79 -2.03 -10.31
C CYS A 100 -8.34 -0.62 -10.70
N HIS A 101 -8.74 0.40 -9.93
CA HIS A 101 -8.25 1.77 -10.14
C HIS A 101 -6.73 1.85 -9.91
N SER A 102 -6.06 2.66 -10.72
CA SER A 102 -4.62 2.89 -10.61
C SER A 102 -4.26 3.52 -9.27
N PRO A 103 -3.03 3.31 -8.75
CA PRO A 103 -2.62 3.90 -7.47
C PRO A 103 -2.80 5.42 -7.45
N PHE A 104 -2.56 6.10 -8.58
CA PHE A 104 -2.77 7.53 -8.74
C PHE A 104 -4.23 7.93 -8.59
N LYS A 105 -5.14 7.20 -9.26
CA LYS A 105 -6.59 7.45 -9.15
C LYS A 105 -7.09 7.26 -7.72
N VAL A 106 -6.64 6.19 -7.05
CA VAL A 106 -6.98 5.92 -5.64
C VAL A 106 -6.42 7.00 -4.72
N CYS A 107 -5.19 7.47 -4.96
CA CYS A 107 -4.58 8.57 -4.23
C CYS A 107 -5.42 9.85 -4.33
N GLN A 108 -5.87 10.22 -5.53
CA GLN A 108 -6.75 11.38 -5.74
C GLN A 108 -8.09 11.24 -4.99
N GLU A 109 -8.72 10.06 -5.05
CA GLU A 109 -9.99 9.79 -4.35
C GLU A 109 -9.84 9.91 -2.83
N ILE A 110 -8.73 9.43 -2.27
CA ILE A 110 -8.42 9.55 -0.85
C ILE A 110 -8.17 11.01 -0.46
N ARG A 111 -7.36 11.73 -1.24
CA ARG A 111 -7.03 13.13 -0.97
C ARG A 111 -8.24 14.06 -1.06
N GLU A 112 -9.19 13.77 -1.94
CA GLU A 112 -10.45 14.51 -1.99
C GLU A 112 -11.21 14.44 -0.66
N LYS A 113 -11.13 13.31 0.05
CA LYS A 113 -11.75 13.14 1.38
C LYS A 113 -11.07 13.99 2.46
N PHE A 114 -9.79 14.34 2.30
CA PHE A 114 -9.08 15.20 3.28
C PHE A 114 -9.58 16.64 3.31
N LYS A 115 -10.22 17.09 2.22
CA LYS A 115 -10.74 18.46 2.10
C LYS A 115 -11.93 18.73 3.00
N TYR A 116 -12.66 17.69 3.42
CA TYR A 116 -13.90 17.84 4.18
C TYR A 116 -13.77 17.23 5.58
N PRO A 117 -14.12 17.98 6.65
CA PRO A 117 -14.05 17.47 8.02
C PRO A 117 -14.89 16.21 8.27
N THR A 118 -15.95 15.99 7.50
CA THR A 118 -16.86 14.84 7.65
C THR A 118 -16.30 13.56 7.02
N THR A 119 -15.38 13.65 6.07
CA THR A 119 -14.84 12.49 5.34
C THR A 119 -13.36 12.25 5.59
N VAL A 120 -12.66 13.17 6.27
CA VAL A 120 -11.23 13.04 6.58
C VAL A 120 -10.89 11.75 7.32
N GLU A 121 -11.68 11.33 8.32
CA GLU A 121 -11.43 10.08 9.05
C GLU A 121 -11.53 8.86 8.13
N LEU A 122 -12.50 8.84 7.22
CA LEU A 122 -12.66 7.77 6.24
C LEU A 122 -11.50 7.75 5.23
N GLY A 123 -11.08 8.93 4.76
CA GLY A 123 -9.91 9.05 3.89
C GLY A 123 -8.64 8.54 4.57
N LEU A 124 -8.44 8.86 5.85
CA LEU A 124 -7.27 8.42 6.62
C LEU A 124 -7.29 6.91 6.84
N LYS A 125 -8.47 6.35 7.13
CA LYS A 125 -8.65 4.91 7.19
C LYS A 125 -8.25 4.24 5.86
N ASP A 126 -8.82 4.69 4.75
CA ASP A 126 -8.51 4.15 3.43
C ASP A 126 -7.01 4.29 3.12
N LEU A 127 -6.40 5.43 3.45
CA LEU A 127 -4.97 5.66 3.29
C LEU A 127 -4.14 4.63 4.06
N SER A 128 -4.46 4.41 5.34
CA SER A 128 -3.73 3.45 6.18
C SER A 128 -3.81 2.02 5.63
N GLU A 129 -4.93 1.62 5.03
CA GLU A 129 -5.06 0.31 4.41
C GLU A 129 -4.24 0.19 3.11
N LYS A 130 -4.24 1.24 2.28
CA LYS A 130 -3.53 1.24 0.98
C LYS A 130 -2.04 1.48 1.10
N ALA A 131 -1.58 2.20 2.12
CA ALA A 131 -0.17 2.50 2.38
C ALA A 131 0.70 1.26 2.63
N SER A 132 0.09 0.12 2.95
CA SER A 132 0.78 -1.17 3.07
C SER A 132 1.33 -1.71 1.73
N ASP A 133 0.88 -1.16 0.60
CA ASP A 133 1.37 -1.48 -0.74
C ASP A 133 2.50 -0.50 -1.14
N PRO A 134 3.73 -1.00 -1.40
CA PRO A 134 4.86 -0.14 -1.75
C PRO A 134 4.62 0.72 -3.00
N THR A 135 3.89 0.20 -4.00
CA THR A 135 3.59 0.95 -5.23
C THR A 135 2.66 2.11 -4.93
N PHE A 136 1.65 1.88 -4.08
CA PHE A 136 0.75 2.95 -3.66
C PHE A 136 1.47 3.99 -2.80
N ALA A 137 2.31 3.54 -1.85
CA ALA A 137 3.09 4.44 -1.00
C ALA A 137 4.01 5.36 -1.82
N ASP A 138 4.73 4.81 -2.81
CA ASP A 138 5.57 5.59 -3.71
C ASP A 138 4.77 6.61 -4.52
N VAL A 139 3.61 6.20 -5.06
CA VAL A 139 2.74 7.12 -5.80
C VAL A 139 2.19 8.21 -4.90
N PHE A 140 1.82 7.90 -3.65
CA PHE A 140 1.31 8.88 -2.71
C PHE A 140 2.35 9.96 -2.38
N VAL A 141 3.60 9.56 -2.11
CA VAL A 141 4.70 10.50 -1.79
C VAL A 141 5.11 11.34 -2.99
N THR A 142 5.15 10.75 -4.18
CA THR A 142 5.58 11.43 -5.42
C THR A 142 4.49 12.32 -6.02
N THR A 143 3.23 12.09 -5.67
CA THR A 143 2.14 12.99 -6.08
C THR A 143 2.27 14.32 -5.36
N GLU A 144 2.21 15.41 -6.12
CA GLU A 144 2.37 16.78 -5.61
C GLU A 144 1.49 17.04 -4.37
N GLY A 145 2.16 17.42 -3.28
CA GLY A 145 1.52 17.76 -2.01
C GLY A 145 1.06 16.59 -1.13
N GLY A 146 1.32 15.33 -1.52
CA GLY A 146 0.86 14.15 -0.76
C GLY A 146 1.41 14.11 0.68
N LEU A 147 2.73 14.18 0.82
CA LEU A 147 3.38 14.16 2.14
C LEU A 147 3.12 15.45 2.94
N SER A 148 3.10 16.62 2.29
CA SER A 148 2.83 17.89 2.97
C SER A 148 1.41 17.93 3.54
N GLU A 149 0.40 17.46 2.80
CA GLU A 149 -0.98 17.36 3.31
C GLU A 149 -1.07 16.44 4.52
N LEU A 150 -0.30 15.33 4.53
CA LEU A 150 -0.27 14.40 5.65
C LEU A 150 0.33 15.05 6.91
N ASN A 151 1.41 15.82 6.73
CA ASN A 151 2.04 16.59 7.81
C ASN A 151 1.10 17.70 8.31
N ASP A 152 0.42 18.42 7.42
CA ASP A 152 -0.57 19.44 7.80
C ASP A 152 -1.73 18.85 8.62
N LEU A 153 -2.19 17.64 8.25
CA LEU A 153 -3.20 16.92 9.03
C LEU A 153 -2.68 16.50 10.40
N LEU A 154 -1.41 16.09 10.50
CA LEU A 154 -0.78 15.73 11.77
C LEU A 154 -0.66 16.93 12.71
N GLU A 155 -0.46 18.13 12.19
CA GLU A 155 -0.40 19.35 12.99
C GLU A 155 -1.79 19.84 13.45
N LYS A 156 -2.87 19.50 12.73
CA LYS A 156 -4.24 19.90 13.13
C LYS A 156 -4.62 19.32 14.50
N GLU A 157 -5.13 20.20 15.37
CA GLU A 157 -5.56 19.83 16.73
C GLU A 157 -6.94 19.16 16.80
N LYS A 158 -7.74 19.23 15.73
CA LYS A 158 -9.16 18.83 15.74
C LYS A 158 -9.45 17.41 15.24
N LEU A 159 -8.45 16.54 15.12
CA LEU A 159 -8.67 15.16 14.71
C LEU A 159 -9.28 14.33 15.85
N THR A 160 -10.22 13.43 15.50
CA THR A 160 -10.67 12.39 16.42
C THR A 160 -9.51 11.45 16.75
N GLU A 161 -9.56 10.77 17.90
CA GLU A 161 -8.50 9.84 18.28
C GLU A 161 -8.32 8.70 17.26
N LYS A 162 -9.42 8.24 16.65
CA LYS A 162 -9.40 7.24 15.56
C LYS A 162 -8.75 7.77 14.29
N ALA A 163 -9.12 8.99 13.85
CA ALA A 163 -8.49 9.62 12.70
C ALA A 163 -6.99 9.80 12.93
N PHE A 164 -6.59 10.18 14.15
CA PHE A 164 -5.18 10.29 14.51
C PHE A 164 -4.46 8.93 14.47
N ALA A 165 -5.10 7.84 14.92
CA ALA A 165 -4.54 6.49 14.81
C ALA A 165 -4.29 6.08 13.34
N TYR A 166 -5.29 6.27 12.47
CA TYR A 166 -5.16 5.96 11.04
C TYR A 166 -4.08 6.82 10.37
N LEU A 167 -3.99 8.09 10.75
CA LEU A 167 -2.98 9.01 10.24
C LEU A 167 -1.56 8.57 10.62
N LEU A 168 -1.33 8.20 11.88
CA LEU A 168 -0.04 7.68 12.33
C LEU A 168 0.32 6.36 11.64
N GLN A 169 -0.66 5.46 11.48
CA GLN A 169 -0.47 4.20 10.77
C GLN A 169 -0.12 4.42 9.30
N ALA A 170 -0.84 5.31 8.61
CA ALA A 170 -0.55 5.66 7.23
C ALA A 170 0.86 6.27 7.08
N TRP A 171 1.24 7.18 7.97
CA TRP A 171 2.57 7.81 7.95
C TRP A 171 3.68 6.76 8.16
N LEU A 172 3.48 5.83 9.10
CA LEU A 172 4.37 4.70 9.35
C LEU A 172 4.52 3.81 8.10
N ASP A 173 3.41 3.34 7.54
CA ASP A 173 3.43 2.41 6.40
C ASP A 173 4.01 3.06 5.15
N ILE A 174 3.72 4.34 4.89
CA ILE A 174 4.34 5.10 3.81
C ILE A 174 5.86 5.16 4.02
N THR A 175 6.31 5.43 5.24
CA THR A 175 7.75 5.58 5.52
C THR A 175 8.50 4.24 5.50
N LEU A 176 7.83 3.13 5.81
CA LEU A 176 8.41 1.80 5.73
C LEU A 176 8.49 1.25 4.31
N HIS A 177 7.51 1.56 3.46
CA HIS A 177 7.40 0.94 2.14
C HIS A 177 7.82 1.84 0.97
N SER A 178 7.78 3.17 1.12
CA SER A 178 8.17 4.07 0.04
C SER A 178 9.68 4.24 -0.03
N ASN A 179 10.20 4.23 -1.26
CA ASN A 179 11.60 4.50 -1.59
C ASN A 179 11.92 6.00 -1.65
N HIS A 180 10.91 6.87 -1.57
CA HIS A 180 11.03 8.32 -1.78
C HIS A 180 10.98 9.15 -0.50
N ILE A 181 10.80 8.52 0.66
CA ILE A 181 10.72 9.17 1.96
C ILE A 181 11.74 8.56 2.91
N SER A 182 12.28 9.37 3.82
CA SER A 182 13.11 8.93 4.92
C SER A 182 12.56 9.44 6.25
N TRP A 183 13.02 8.83 7.35
CA TRP A 183 12.68 9.27 8.70
C TRP A 183 13.18 10.70 9.02
N GLU A 184 14.07 11.27 8.21
CA GLU A 184 14.47 12.69 8.29
C GLU A 184 13.34 13.64 7.92
N SER A 185 12.38 13.17 7.13
CA SER A 185 11.19 13.93 6.76
C SER A 185 10.15 14.01 7.88
N LEU A 186 10.36 13.34 9.02
CA LEU A 186 9.47 13.40 10.19
C LEU A 186 9.64 14.74 10.92
N PRO A 187 8.61 15.61 10.95
CA PRO A 187 8.70 16.88 11.66
C PRO A 187 8.84 16.71 13.18
N SER A 188 9.71 17.51 13.80
CA SER A 188 9.88 17.52 15.26
C SER A 188 8.59 17.85 16.02
N SER A 189 7.69 18.67 15.45
CA SER A 189 6.37 18.97 16.01
C SER A 189 5.52 17.70 16.21
N ILE A 190 5.65 16.74 15.29
CA ILE A 190 4.92 15.47 15.32
C ILE A 190 5.49 14.56 16.41
N ILE A 191 6.82 14.49 16.54
CA ILE A 191 7.48 13.76 17.63
C ILE A 191 6.98 14.27 18.98
N SER A 192 6.91 15.60 19.15
CA SER A 192 6.38 16.21 20.38
C SER A 192 4.91 15.94 20.62
N LYS A 193 4.09 15.87 19.57
CA LYS A 193 2.67 15.52 19.69
C LYS A 193 2.49 14.07 20.12
N ILE A 194 3.25 13.13 19.54
CA ILE A 194 3.23 11.72 19.94
C ILE A 194 3.74 11.57 21.38
N ALA A 195 4.84 12.23 21.74
CA ALA A 195 5.36 12.24 23.10
C ALA A 195 4.35 12.79 24.10
N GLY A 196 3.64 13.88 23.76
CA GLY A 196 2.55 14.43 24.57
C GLY A 196 1.38 13.45 24.75
N TYR A 197 1.02 12.69 23.71
CA TYR A 197 0.00 11.64 23.77
C TYR A 197 0.43 10.46 24.65
N ILE A 198 1.71 10.12 24.63
CA ILE A 198 2.32 9.08 25.46
C ILE A 198 2.40 9.50 26.93
N ASN A 199 2.82 10.74 27.20
CA ASN A 199 3.04 11.25 28.55
C ASN A 199 1.77 11.54 29.34
N ASN A 200 0.65 11.76 28.65
CA ASN A 200 -0.63 12.07 29.26
C ASN A 200 -1.64 10.95 28.95
N PRO A 201 -1.48 9.75 29.56
CA PRO A 201 -2.43 8.66 29.35
C PRO A 201 -3.81 9.10 29.87
N LYS A 202 -4.77 9.28 28.97
CA LYS A 202 -6.16 9.62 29.30
C LYS A 202 -6.91 8.38 29.83
N GLY A 203 -6.40 7.78 30.89
CA GLY A 203 -7.03 6.64 31.58
C GLY A 203 -7.40 5.45 30.67
N PRO A 204 -8.37 4.62 31.05
CA PRO A 204 -8.76 3.41 30.32
C PRO A 204 -9.46 3.66 28.96
N GLN A 205 -9.65 4.93 28.56
CA GLN A 205 -10.26 5.32 27.28
C GLN A 205 -9.24 5.70 26.20
N GLN A 206 -7.94 5.62 26.48
CA GLN A 206 -6.93 5.89 25.45
C GLN A 206 -7.06 4.91 24.28
N ASP A 207 -7.16 5.43 23.06
CA ASP A 207 -7.19 4.60 21.87
C ASP A 207 -5.87 3.82 21.73
N ARG A 208 -5.95 2.51 21.98
CA ARG A 208 -4.81 1.59 21.92
C ARG A 208 -4.19 1.56 20.53
N LEU A 209 -4.95 1.88 19.47
CA LEU A 209 -4.46 1.95 18.10
C LEU A 209 -3.56 3.18 17.89
N ALA A 210 -3.98 4.36 18.38
CA ALA A 210 -3.19 5.58 18.30
C ALA A 210 -1.88 5.47 19.08
N LEU A 211 -1.94 4.91 20.30
CA LEU A 211 -0.76 4.68 21.12
C LEU A 211 0.21 3.70 20.44
N ARG A 212 -0.30 2.58 19.93
CA ARG A 212 0.51 1.59 19.20
C ARG A 212 1.20 2.21 17.98
N ALA A 213 0.44 2.87 17.11
CA ALA A 213 0.97 3.47 15.90
C ALA A 213 2.02 4.54 16.23
N GLY A 214 1.74 5.40 17.22
CA GLY A 214 2.68 6.43 17.68
C GLY A 214 3.99 5.84 18.22
N LEU A 215 3.90 4.78 19.03
CA LEU A 215 5.10 4.09 19.53
C LEU A 215 5.92 3.47 18.41
N GLN A 216 5.27 2.87 17.41
CA GLN A 216 5.97 2.30 16.26
C GLN A 216 6.64 3.39 15.40
N VAL A 217 6.00 4.55 15.21
CA VAL A 217 6.62 5.70 14.53
C VAL A 217 7.87 6.14 15.28
N LEU A 218 7.79 6.32 16.61
CA LEU A 218 8.96 6.71 17.40
C LEU A 218 10.06 5.64 17.43
N GLU A 219 9.69 4.37 17.58
CA GLU A 219 10.62 3.24 17.54
C GLU A 219 11.44 3.26 16.24
N ASN A 220 10.77 3.34 15.09
CA ASN A 220 11.46 3.34 13.80
C ASN A 220 12.26 4.64 13.57
N ALA A 221 11.75 5.80 14.02
CA ALA A 221 12.48 7.07 13.94
C ALA A 221 13.74 7.10 14.82
N VAL A 222 13.74 6.36 15.94
CA VAL A 222 14.90 6.17 16.80
C VAL A 222 15.89 5.18 16.19
N ILE A 223 15.39 4.05 15.67
CA ILE A 223 16.21 3.03 14.97
C ILE A 223 16.92 3.63 13.76
N SER A 224 16.27 4.53 13.02
CA SER A 224 16.89 5.23 11.89
C SER A 224 17.92 6.29 12.29
N GLY A 225 18.06 6.59 13.59
CA GLY A 225 19.10 7.48 14.13
C GLY A 225 18.72 8.96 14.21
N ILE A 226 17.52 9.36 13.77
CA ILE A 226 17.13 10.78 13.65
C ILE A 226 16.45 11.32 14.92
N ALA A 227 15.62 10.50 15.58
CA ALA A 227 14.76 10.99 16.66
C ALA A 227 15.28 10.72 18.09
N TYR A 228 16.42 10.05 18.25
CA TYR A 228 16.90 9.57 19.57
C TYR A 228 17.00 10.66 20.63
N SER A 229 17.66 11.78 20.31
CA SER A 229 17.90 12.87 21.27
C SER A 229 16.61 13.58 21.66
N GLN A 230 15.68 13.76 20.71
CA GLN A 230 14.39 14.39 20.96
C GLN A 230 13.47 13.48 21.79
N VAL A 231 13.38 12.20 21.44
CA VAL A 231 12.50 11.23 22.11
C VAL A 231 12.91 11.03 23.57
N ILE A 232 14.20 10.90 23.87
CA ILE A 232 14.68 10.75 25.26
C ILE A 232 14.38 11.98 26.11
N ARG A 233 14.49 13.17 25.52
CA ARG A 233 14.18 14.42 26.23
C ARG A 233 12.69 14.53 26.54
N GLU A 234 11.84 14.09 25.61
CA GLU A 234 10.41 14.34 25.67
C GLU A 234 9.63 13.20 26.32
N ILE A 235 10.18 11.99 26.44
CA ILE A 235 9.50 10.84 27.05
C ILE A 235 10.28 10.38 28.29
N PRO A 236 9.86 10.77 29.51
CA PRO A 236 10.48 10.29 30.74
C PRO A 236 10.39 8.77 30.89
N LEU A 237 11.46 8.15 31.40
CA LEU A 237 11.51 6.70 31.67
C LEU A 237 10.36 6.19 32.54
N ALA A 238 9.86 7.02 33.46
CA ALA A 238 8.70 6.69 34.30
C ALA A 238 7.42 6.42 33.46
N ASN A 239 7.23 7.15 32.36
CA ASN A 239 6.09 6.99 31.48
C ASN A 239 6.25 5.79 30.54
N LEU A 240 7.49 5.43 30.18
CA LEU A 240 7.80 4.21 29.44
C LEU A 240 7.47 2.94 30.23
N ASN A 241 7.63 2.94 31.57
CA ASN A 241 7.30 1.77 32.40
C ASN A 241 5.83 1.35 32.32
N HIS A 242 4.91 2.32 32.22
CA HIS A 242 3.49 2.03 32.00
C HIS A 242 3.23 1.43 30.61
N ILE A 243 4.11 1.71 29.64
CA ILE A 243 4.02 1.31 28.24
C ILE A 243 4.72 -0.01 27.95
N ILE A 244 5.76 -0.38 28.71
CA ILE A 244 6.53 -1.62 28.55
C ILE A 244 5.63 -2.87 28.63
N SER A 245 4.61 -2.85 29.49
CA SER A 245 3.58 -3.91 29.54
C SER A 245 2.84 -4.07 28.20
N TYR A 246 2.59 -2.97 27.50
CA TYR A 246 1.94 -2.94 26.17
C TYR A 246 2.93 -3.22 25.02
N MET A 247 4.19 -2.80 25.14
CA MET A 247 5.25 -3.07 24.16
C MET A 247 5.58 -4.56 24.07
N LEU A 248 5.47 -5.31 25.18
CA LEU A 248 5.62 -6.77 25.17
C LEU A 248 4.58 -7.46 24.27
N GLU A 249 3.31 -7.01 24.26
CA GLU A 249 2.32 -7.52 23.29
C GLU A 249 2.71 -7.19 21.85
N LEU A 250 3.28 -6.01 21.58
CA LEU A 250 3.69 -5.60 20.23
C LEU A 250 4.91 -6.36 19.72
N VAL A 251 5.91 -6.58 20.56
CA VAL A 251 7.08 -7.41 20.25
C VAL A 251 6.65 -8.86 20.01
N VAL A 252 5.77 -9.40 20.86
CA VAL A 252 5.22 -10.75 20.69
C VAL A 252 4.41 -10.85 19.38
N PHE A 253 3.60 -9.85 19.03
CA PHE A 253 2.86 -9.83 17.75
C PHE A 253 3.77 -9.72 16.53
N ARG A 254 4.82 -8.90 16.58
CA ARG A 254 5.79 -8.75 15.47
C ARG A 254 6.58 -10.06 15.30
N CYS A 255 7.05 -10.66 16.39
CA CYS A 255 7.69 -11.97 16.38
C CYS A 255 6.74 -13.07 15.87
N MET A 256 5.46 -13.07 16.27
CA MET A 256 4.48 -14.05 15.77
C MET A 256 4.14 -13.85 14.28
N GLY A 257 4.06 -12.61 13.80
CA GLY A 257 3.82 -12.28 12.39
C GLY A 257 4.98 -12.73 11.48
N GLU A 258 6.21 -12.46 11.89
CA GLU A 258 7.42 -12.93 11.21
C GLU A 258 7.54 -14.47 11.24
N TRP A 259 7.23 -15.11 12.37
CA TRP A 259 7.18 -16.58 12.47
C TRP A 259 6.07 -17.22 11.63
N GLY A 260 4.93 -16.55 11.46
CA GLY A 260 3.85 -16.99 10.58
C GLY A 260 4.26 -16.96 9.10
N GLN A 261 4.96 -15.91 8.68
CA GLN A 261 5.52 -15.80 7.33
C GLN A 261 6.63 -16.83 7.10
N LEU A 262 7.51 -17.07 8.08
CA LEU A 262 8.57 -18.09 7.99
C LEU A 262 8.02 -19.52 7.90
N ARG A 263 6.92 -19.86 8.59
CA ARG A 263 6.26 -21.17 8.42
C ARG A 263 5.61 -21.33 7.05
N TYR A 264 5.05 -20.26 6.49
CA TYR A 264 4.47 -20.30 5.15
C TYR A 264 5.54 -20.55 4.07
N VAL A 265 6.73 -19.96 4.26
CA VAL A 265 7.90 -20.23 3.40
C VAL A 265 8.45 -21.64 3.62
N SER A 266 8.55 -22.11 4.88
CA SER A 266 9.03 -23.45 5.23
C SER A 266 8.11 -24.59 4.78
N GLN A 267 6.83 -24.36 4.52
CA GLN A 267 5.91 -25.38 3.97
C GLN A 267 5.94 -25.44 2.44
N LYS A 268 6.62 -24.50 1.77
CA LYS A 268 6.81 -24.46 0.31
C LYS A 268 8.19 -24.96 -0.14
N PHE A 269 9.02 -25.45 0.78
CA PHE A 269 10.31 -26.09 0.51
C PHE A 269 10.35 -27.51 1.07
#